data_AF-A0A0J6SQD8-F1
#
_entry.id   AF-A0A0J6SQD8-F1
#
_cell.length_a   1.000
_cell.length_b   1.000
_cell.length_c   1.000
_cell.angle_alpha   90.00
_cell.angle_beta   90.00
_cell.angle_gamma   90.00
#
_symmetry.space_group_name_H-M   'P 1'
#
loop_
_entity.id
_entity.type
_entity.pdbx_description
1 polymer ?
#
loop_
_entity_poly.entity_id
_entity_poly.type
_entity_poly.pdbx_seq_one_letter_code
_entity_poly.pdbx_strand_id
1 'polypeptide(L)'
;MTEISRRNLLGAGGLVLAGTSMISGRVQAAGLPEAPSMDKATTQPPLVPTTGVDYNPVVTLNGWTLPWRMRGDWKEFHLVAEPVVREMAPGMKAHLWGYNGQSPGPTIEAVEGDKVRIFVTNRLPEATSVHWHGQTLPNGMDGVAGLNQPGIPTGKTFVYEFILRRSGTFMYHPHSDEMVQMAMGMMGFFVVHPRDPAERRVDRDFVWLLNAYDIEAGSYVPKVNTMLDMNMWCFNSRVWPGIDPMVARQGDKVRMRFGNLTMTNHPIHVHGVDFHVSGTDGGWIPPERQWYEVSADVAVGQMRAIEFNADALGDWAVHCHKSHHTMNAMGHSVRTYIGVNLKSTAKRIQRIAPGYMPMGSTGMGAMAEMEMPLPENTLPMMTGAGPFGSVEMGGMFTVLKVRPDVAPGDYRDPGWYQHPPGTQAYEWTGEPLPEPSRDPNTPRGKRARETDLRVVDPRKRRTAANPGGHGNH
;
A
#
# COMPACT_ATOMS: atom_id res chain seq x y z
N MET A 1 -54.21 34.26 69.42
CA MET A 1 -52.92 34.76 68.90
C MET A 1 -51.98 33.57 68.77
N THR A 2 -51.30 33.49 67.62
CA THR A 2 -50.23 32.55 67.18
C THR A 2 -50.58 31.05 67.08
N GLU A 3 -50.22 30.30 66.03
CA GLU A 3 -50.25 30.44 64.57
C GLU A 3 -50.12 29.01 63.99
N ILE A 4 -50.50 28.82 62.73
CA ILE A 4 -50.77 27.54 62.06
C ILE A 4 -49.56 27.01 61.26
N SER A 5 -49.28 25.71 61.42
CA SER A 5 -48.81 24.64 60.50
C SER A 5 -47.72 24.83 59.42
N ARG A 6 -47.00 23.71 59.17
CA ARG A 6 -46.95 22.94 57.91
C ARG A 6 -46.49 21.51 58.26
N ARG A 7 -47.39 20.49 58.35
CA ARG A 7 -47.82 19.57 57.27
C ARG A 7 -46.65 19.02 56.43
N ASN A 8 -46.53 17.74 56.10
CA ASN A 8 -47.24 16.49 56.40
C ASN A 8 -46.51 15.41 55.55
N LEU A 9 -46.89 14.15 55.79
CA LEU A 9 -47.10 13.12 54.75
C LEU A 9 -45.97 12.12 54.39
N LEU A 10 -46.34 10.85 54.63
CA LEU A 10 -45.99 9.59 53.93
C LEU A 10 -44.74 8.86 54.46
N GLY A 11 -44.77 7.55 54.67
CA GLY A 11 -45.78 6.54 54.37
C GLY A 11 -45.17 5.15 54.49
N ALA A 12 -46.01 4.21 54.90
CA ALA A 12 -45.79 2.79 55.16
C ALA A 12 -44.77 2.07 54.24
N GLY A 13 -43.96 1.21 54.86
CA GLY A 13 -43.10 0.25 54.18
C GLY A 13 -43.79 -1.09 53.89
N GLY A 14 -43.20 -1.81 52.93
CA GLY A 14 -43.14 -3.27 52.91
C GLY A 14 -44.12 -4.01 52.00
N LEU A 15 -43.75 -4.19 50.73
CA LEU A 15 -43.53 -5.46 49.99
C LEU A 15 -43.98 -5.33 48.52
N VAL A 16 -43.08 -5.60 47.55
CA VAL A 16 -43.34 -6.35 46.30
C VAL A 16 -42.00 -6.88 45.75
N LEU A 17 -41.99 -8.17 45.39
CA LEU A 17 -40.94 -8.92 44.68
C LEU A 17 -40.84 -8.54 43.19
N ALA A 18 -39.68 -8.85 42.60
CA ALA A 18 -39.35 -8.96 41.17
C ALA A 18 -38.82 -7.71 40.45
N GLY A 19 -37.72 -7.91 39.71
CA GLY A 19 -37.28 -6.97 38.68
C GLY A 19 -35.77 -6.96 38.44
N THR A 20 -35.29 -7.85 37.57
CA THR A 20 -34.05 -7.66 36.82
C THR A 20 -33.99 -6.24 36.26
N SER A 21 -33.08 -5.41 36.78
CA SER A 21 -32.73 -4.15 36.13
C SER A 21 -31.36 -3.67 36.58
N MET A 22 -30.46 -3.62 35.60
CA MET A 22 -29.49 -2.54 35.41
C MET A 22 -28.51 -2.25 36.56
N ILE A 23 -27.45 -3.05 36.61
CA ILE A 23 -26.11 -2.53 36.95
C ILE A 23 -25.38 -2.38 35.61
N SER A 24 -25.78 -1.39 34.82
CA SER A 24 -25.10 -0.09 34.70
C SER A 24 -23.73 -0.24 34.04
N GLY A 25 -23.68 0.14 32.75
CA GLY A 25 -22.53 0.08 31.84
C GLY A 25 -21.37 1.02 32.19
N ARG A 26 -21.05 1.18 33.48
CA ARG A 26 -19.87 1.89 33.97
C ARG A 26 -18.77 0.95 34.51
N VAL A 27 -19.03 -0.35 34.62
CA VAL A 27 -18.01 -1.35 35.02
C VAL A 27 -17.31 -2.00 33.80
N GLN A 28 -17.83 -1.85 32.59
CA GLN A 28 -17.23 -2.47 31.38
C GLN A 28 -16.07 -1.67 30.78
N ALA A 29 -15.92 -0.39 31.12
CA ALA A 29 -14.79 0.43 30.69
C ALA A 29 -13.47 0.06 31.38
N ALA A 30 -13.50 -0.64 32.51
CA ALA A 30 -12.31 -1.19 33.16
C ALA A 30 -11.81 -2.51 32.52
N GLY A 31 -12.53 -3.06 31.53
CA GLY A 31 -12.24 -4.36 30.92
C GLY A 31 -11.64 -4.30 29.52
N LEU A 32 -11.84 -3.22 28.76
CA LEU A 32 -11.28 -3.10 27.40
C LEU A 32 -9.78 -2.83 27.45
N PRO A 33 -8.96 -3.45 26.58
CA PRO A 33 -7.59 -3.01 26.37
C PRO A 33 -7.58 -1.54 25.91
N GLU A 34 -6.50 -0.82 26.19
CA GLU A 34 -6.29 0.48 25.60
C GLU A 34 -6.32 0.36 24.06
N ALA A 35 -6.85 1.37 23.39
CA ALA A 35 -6.83 1.48 21.92
C ALA A 35 -5.67 2.38 21.51
N PRO A 36 -4.45 1.84 21.32
CA PRO A 36 -3.33 2.64 20.82
C PRO A 36 -3.67 3.17 19.43
N SER A 37 -3.17 4.36 19.10
CA SER A 37 -3.33 4.99 17.80
C SER A 37 -2.01 5.61 17.36
N MET A 38 -1.77 5.68 16.05
CA MET A 38 -0.57 6.27 15.47
C MET A 38 -0.96 7.13 14.28
N ASP A 39 -0.55 8.39 14.27
CA ASP A 39 -0.82 9.35 13.19
C ASP A 39 0.36 9.49 12.21
N LYS A 40 1.55 9.04 12.61
CA LYS A 40 2.75 9.08 11.78
C LYS A 40 2.74 8.04 10.67
N ALA A 41 3.06 8.46 9.46
CA ALA A 41 3.17 7.61 8.28
C ALA A 41 4.58 7.05 8.02
N THR A 42 5.48 7.12 9.00
CA THR A 42 6.83 6.54 8.89
C THR A 42 6.85 5.12 9.43
N THR A 43 7.77 4.31 8.89
CA THR A 43 8.03 2.94 9.34
C THR A 43 8.44 2.96 10.80
N GLN A 44 7.66 2.30 11.65
CA GLN A 44 8.02 2.12 13.05
C GLN A 44 8.92 0.89 13.22
N PRO A 45 9.86 0.91 14.17
CA PRO A 45 10.59 -0.29 14.57
C PRO A 45 9.62 -1.42 14.96
N PRO A 46 10.03 -2.70 14.75
CA PRO A 46 9.22 -3.84 15.12
C PRO A 46 8.92 -3.87 16.63
N LEU A 47 7.70 -4.26 17.01
CA LEU A 47 7.33 -4.43 18.41
C LEU A 47 7.81 -5.80 18.92
N VAL A 48 8.92 -5.81 19.65
CA VAL A 48 9.48 -7.03 20.26
C VAL A 48 8.61 -7.46 21.45
N PRO A 49 8.15 -8.73 21.50
CA PRO A 49 7.40 -9.26 22.64
C PRO A 49 8.19 -9.17 23.94
N THR A 50 7.58 -8.60 24.98
CA THR A 50 8.12 -8.63 26.35
C THR A 50 7.47 -9.70 27.22
N THR A 51 6.38 -10.30 26.75
CA THR A 51 5.61 -11.37 27.39
C THR A 51 5.10 -12.33 26.30
N GLY A 52 4.50 -13.46 26.68
CA GLY A 52 3.97 -14.44 25.73
C GLY A 52 5.05 -15.32 25.09
N VAL A 53 4.72 -15.94 23.95
CA VAL A 53 5.68 -16.73 23.17
C VAL A 53 6.54 -15.77 22.34
N ASP A 54 7.84 -16.01 22.36
CA ASP A 54 8.81 -15.23 21.58
C ASP A 54 8.63 -15.48 20.07
N TYR A 55 8.95 -14.47 19.25
CA TYR A 55 8.91 -14.57 17.79
C TYR A 55 9.76 -13.46 17.16
N ASN A 56 10.15 -13.64 15.90
CA ASN A 56 10.88 -12.63 15.14
C ASN A 56 9.90 -11.62 14.51
N PRO A 57 9.76 -10.39 15.03
CA PRO A 57 8.69 -9.51 14.60
C PRO A 57 8.95 -8.93 13.21
N VAL A 58 7.86 -8.58 12.52
CA VAL A 58 7.91 -8.02 11.17
C VAL A 58 7.95 -6.49 11.18
N VAL A 59 8.58 -5.89 10.18
CA VAL A 59 8.54 -4.45 9.93
C VAL A 59 7.48 -4.13 8.89
N THR A 60 6.49 -3.35 9.29
CA THR A 60 5.43 -2.88 8.38
C THR A 60 5.86 -1.58 7.73
N LEU A 61 6.05 -1.60 6.41
CA LEU A 61 6.54 -0.43 5.68
C LEU A 61 5.61 0.78 5.87
N ASN A 62 6.12 1.93 6.30
CA ASN A 62 5.32 3.10 6.62
C ASN A 62 4.14 2.82 7.57
N GLY A 63 4.27 1.83 8.44
CA GLY A 63 3.24 1.38 9.38
C GLY A 63 3.84 0.92 10.70
N TRP A 64 3.05 0.17 11.47
CA TRP A 64 3.39 -0.24 12.83
C TRP A 64 2.64 -1.51 13.25
N THR A 65 3.13 -2.20 14.28
CA THR A 65 2.50 -3.39 14.87
C THR A 65 1.50 -2.98 15.95
N LEU A 66 0.31 -3.58 15.95
CA LEU A 66 -0.72 -3.34 16.97
C LEU A 66 -0.26 -3.92 18.32
N PRO A 67 -0.11 -3.08 19.36
CA PRO A 67 0.20 -3.54 20.70
C PRO A 67 -0.93 -4.41 21.26
N TRP A 68 -0.54 -5.27 22.18
CA TRP A 68 -1.42 -6.25 22.79
C TRP A 68 -1.07 -6.44 24.26
N ARG A 69 -1.99 -7.05 25.01
CA ARG A 69 -1.75 -7.48 26.39
C ARG A 69 -2.15 -8.94 26.58
N MET A 70 -1.50 -9.64 27.51
CA MET A 70 -2.02 -10.93 27.98
C MET A 70 -3.14 -10.73 29.00
N ARG A 71 -4.23 -11.49 28.89
CA ARG A 71 -5.23 -11.66 29.93
C ARG A 71 -5.59 -13.14 30.09
N GLY A 72 -4.95 -13.79 31.06
CA GLY A 72 -4.98 -15.25 31.15
C GLY A 72 -4.22 -15.87 29.97
N ASP A 73 -4.87 -16.79 29.27
CA ASP A 73 -4.36 -17.43 28.06
C ASP A 73 -4.69 -16.66 26.76
N TRP A 74 -5.40 -15.53 26.86
CA TRP A 74 -5.77 -14.70 25.72
C TRP A 74 -4.77 -13.60 25.45
N LYS A 75 -4.34 -13.49 24.19
CA LYS A 75 -3.66 -12.33 23.63
C LYS A 75 -4.72 -11.33 23.16
N GLU A 76 -4.87 -10.23 23.90
CA GLU A 76 -5.92 -9.24 23.66
C GLU A 76 -5.41 -8.05 22.83
N PHE A 77 -6.17 -7.71 21.79
CA PHE A 77 -5.93 -6.56 20.90
C PHE A 77 -7.12 -5.61 20.90
N HIS A 78 -6.90 -4.32 20.67
CA HIS A 78 -7.98 -3.35 20.45
C HIS A 78 -7.80 -2.64 19.11
N LEU A 79 -8.67 -2.99 18.16
CA LEU A 79 -8.75 -2.38 16.84
C LEU A 79 -9.89 -1.35 16.81
N VAL A 80 -9.67 -0.19 16.22
CA VAL A 80 -10.65 0.89 16.15
C VAL A 80 -10.81 1.33 14.70
N ALA A 81 -11.97 1.02 14.09
CA ALA A 81 -12.31 1.49 12.76
C ALA A 81 -12.73 2.97 12.82
N GLU A 82 -12.04 3.86 12.11
CA GLU A 82 -12.28 5.30 12.19
C GLU A 82 -11.87 6.05 10.91
N PRO A 83 -12.40 7.27 10.66
CA PRO A 83 -11.84 8.16 9.66
C PRO A 83 -10.40 8.57 10.02
N VAL A 84 -9.52 8.60 9.03
CA VAL A 84 -8.09 8.90 9.18
C VAL A 84 -7.62 9.85 8.08
N VAL A 85 -6.56 10.60 8.36
CA VAL A 85 -5.87 11.40 7.35
C VAL A 85 -4.53 10.74 7.07
N ARG A 86 -4.30 10.36 5.81
CA ARG A 86 -3.07 9.72 5.37
C ARG A 86 -2.32 10.65 4.42
N GLU A 87 -1.10 11.04 4.78
CA GLU A 87 -0.21 11.61 3.78
C GLU A 87 0.23 10.50 2.82
N MET A 88 -0.02 10.64 1.52
CA MET A 88 0.38 9.65 0.52
C MET A 88 1.87 9.82 0.15
N ALA A 89 2.28 11.07 -0.03
CA ALA A 89 3.66 11.52 -0.22
C ALA A 89 3.74 13.00 0.18
N PRO A 90 4.95 13.58 0.37
CA PRO A 90 5.08 14.99 0.75
C PRO A 90 4.23 15.91 -0.14
N GLY A 91 3.31 16.66 0.47
CA GLY A 91 2.42 17.59 -0.22
C GLY A 91 1.06 17.03 -0.67
N MET A 92 0.78 15.74 -0.48
CA MET A 92 -0.54 15.14 -0.76
C MET A 92 -1.06 14.31 0.42
N LYS A 93 -2.27 14.64 0.87
CA LYS A 93 -3.05 13.97 1.90
C LYS A 93 -4.33 13.40 1.31
N ALA A 94 -4.74 12.25 1.82
CA ALA A 94 -6.02 11.63 1.55
C ALA A 94 -6.81 11.48 2.86
N HIS A 95 -8.10 11.80 2.80
CA HIS A 95 -9.07 11.52 3.85
C HIS A 95 -9.63 10.12 3.57
N LEU A 96 -9.21 9.18 4.40
CA LEU A 96 -9.44 7.75 4.25
C LEU A 96 -10.22 7.24 5.47
N TRP A 97 -10.62 5.97 5.41
CA TRP A 97 -11.02 5.21 6.59
C TRP A 97 -9.97 4.16 6.87
N GLY A 98 -9.73 3.88 8.14
CA GLY A 98 -8.64 3.02 8.56
C GLY A 98 -8.87 2.43 9.93
N TYR A 99 -7.79 1.94 10.51
CA TYR A 99 -7.80 1.42 11.87
C TYR A 99 -6.71 2.07 12.71
N ASN A 100 -7.06 2.48 13.93
CA ASN A 100 -6.12 2.99 14.94
C ASN A 100 -5.25 4.15 14.40
N GLY A 101 -5.87 5.12 13.73
CA GLY A 101 -5.20 6.29 13.16
C GLY A 101 -4.53 6.13 11.79
N GLN A 102 -4.49 4.92 11.19
CA GLN A 102 -3.84 4.70 9.89
C GLN A 102 -4.67 3.92 8.86
N SER A 103 -4.34 4.13 7.59
CA SER A 103 -4.71 3.29 6.46
C SER A 103 -3.42 2.92 5.69
N PRO A 104 -3.11 1.63 5.50
CA PRO A 104 -3.67 0.48 6.24
C PRO A 104 -3.54 0.64 7.75
N GLY A 105 -4.36 -0.10 8.48
CA GLY A 105 -4.27 -0.25 9.92
C GLY A 105 -3.01 -1.01 10.36
N PRO A 106 -2.79 -1.08 11.68
CA PRO A 106 -1.60 -1.72 12.23
C PRO A 106 -1.56 -3.22 11.97
N THR A 107 -0.35 -3.76 11.82
CA THR A 107 -0.15 -5.21 11.68
C THR A 107 -0.43 -5.92 12.99
N ILE A 108 -1.31 -6.92 12.97
CA ILE A 108 -1.55 -7.81 14.10
C ILE A 108 -0.51 -8.93 14.03
N GLU A 109 0.27 -9.11 15.09
CA GLU A 109 1.26 -10.18 15.18
C GLU A 109 0.95 -11.13 16.34
N ALA A 110 0.98 -12.43 16.06
CA ALA A 110 0.76 -13.49 17.03
C ALA A 110 1.49 -14.78 16.64
N VAL A 111 1.45 -15.78 17.50
CA VAL A 111 2.12 -17.07 17.28
C VAL A 111 1.10 -18.16 17.04
N GLU A 112 1.46 -19.14 16.21
CA GLU A 112 0.64 -20.33 15.98
C GLU A 112 0.29 -21.06 17.29
N GLY A 113 -1.01 -21.17 17.57
CA GLY A 113 -1.56 -21.70 18.81
C GLY A 113 -2.09 -20.66 19.78
N ASP A 114 -1.78 -19.37 19.59
CA ASP A 114 -2.30 -18.31 20.44
C ASP A 114 -3.84 -18.27 20.39
N LYS A 115 -4.45 -18.06 21.56
CA LYS A 115 -5.85 -17.64 21.68
C LYS A 115 -5.89 -16.12 21.55
N VAL A 116 -6.49 -15.62 20.48
CA VAL A 116 -6.59 -14.18 20.24
C VAL A 116 -7.99 -13.68 20.56
N ARG A 117 -8.06 -12.56 21.29
CA ARG A 117 -9.30 -11.83 21.54
C ARG A 117 -9.13 -10.41 20.99
N ILE A 118 -9.89 -10.09 19.96
CA ILE A 118 -9.77 -8.80 19.26
C ILE A 118 -11.04 -8.00 19.50
N PHE A 119 -10.91 -6.89 20.22
CA PHE A 119 -11.97 -5.93 20.42
C PHE A 119 -11.98 -4.97 19.23
N VAL A 120 -13.09 -4.89 18.51
CA VAL A 120 -13.24 -3.99 17.36
C VAL A 120 -14.27 -2.92 17.68
N THR A 121 -13.82 -1.69 17.87
CA THR A 121 -14.67 -0.52 18.11
C THR A 121 -14.93 0.21 16.81
N ASN A 122 -16.21 0.42 16.47
CA ASN A 122 -16.60 1.16 15.28
C ASN A 122 -16.82 2.65 15.59
N ARG A 123 -16.02 3.54 14.98
CA ARG A 123 -16.20 5.01 15.00
C ARG A 123 -16.53 5.59 13.62
N LEU A 124 -16.84 4.74 12.64
CA LEU A 124 -17.30 5.14 11.32
C LEU A 124 -18.75 5.65 11.36
N PRO A 125 -19.17 6.46 10.38
CA PRO A 125 -20.56 6.93 10.28
C PRO A 125 -21.57 5.85 9.90
N GLU A 126 -21.12 4.61 9.66
CA GLU A 126 -21.94 3.47 9.25
C GLU A 126 -21.54 2.18 9.98
N ALA A 127 -22.33 1.13 9.80
CA ALA A 127 -22.00 -0.19 10.35
C ALA A 127 -20.77 -0.79 9.66
N THR A 128 -19.94 -1.51 10.41
CA THR A 128 -18.75 -2.17 9.87
C THR A 128 -18.67 -3.61 10.35
N SER A 129 -17.68 -4.36 9.86
CA SER A 129 -17.28 -5.65 10.38
C SER A 129 -15.79 -5.84 10.08
N VAL A 130 -15.19 -6.94 10.53
CA VAL A 130 -13.79 -7.27 10.16
C VAL A 130 -13.72 -8.74 9.83
N HIS A 131 -13.40 -9.03 8.57
CA HIS A 131 -13.05 -10.36 8.10
C HIS A 131 -11.55 -10.62 8.25
N TRP A 132 -11.21 -11.84 8.68
CA TRP A 132 -9.84 -12.28 8.97
C TRP A 132 -9.32 -13.17 7.83
N HIS A 133 -9.04 -12.53 6.70
CA HIS A 133 -8.74 -13.18 5.43
C HIS A 133 -7.64 -14.25 5.54
N GLY A 134 -8.01 -15.50 5.25
CA GLY A 134 -7.11 -16.66 5.26
C GLY A 134 -6.96 -17.36 6.61
N GLN A 135 -7.60 -16.85 7.68
CA GLN A 135 -7.67 -17.54 8.97
C GLN A 135 -8.68 -18.69 8.95
N THR A 136 -8.35 -19.78 9.63
CA THR A 136 -9.29 -20.88 9.89
C THR A 136 -9.87 -20.73 11.29
N LEU A 137 -11.11 -20.22 11.36
CA LEU A 137 -11.76 -19.79 12.60
C LEU A 137 -13.18 -20.38 12.74
N PRO A 138 -13.83 -20.30 13.92
CA PRO A 138 -15.23 -20.64 14.07
C PRO A 138 -16.10 -19.77 13.16
N ASN A 139 -17.10 -20.36 12.48
CA ASN A 139 -17.89 -19.67 11.46
C ASN A 139 -18.51 -18.34 11.93
N GLY A 140 -18.97 -18.25 13.18
CA GLY A 140 -19.54 -17.01 13.74
C GLY A 140 -18.53 -15.88 14.01
N MET A 141 -17.23 -16.14 13.84
CA MET A 141 -16.14 -15.16 14.03
C MET A 141 -15.56 -14.67 12.70
N ASP A 142 -16.19 -15.04 11.57
CA ASP A 142 -15.65 -14.79 10.23
C ASP A 142 -15.77 -13.34 9.75
N GLY A 143 -16.66 -12.55 10.35
CA GLY A 143 -16.71 -11.12 10.06
C GLY A 143 -17.55 -10.69 8.87
N VAL A 144 -18.24 -11.58 8.17
CA VAL A 144 -19.16 -11.20 7.08
C VAL A 144 -20.49 -10.71 7.67
N ALA A 145 -20.75 -9.41 7.53
CA ALA A 145 -21.97 -8.81 8.05
C ALA A 145 -23.21 -9.32 7.29
N GLY A 146 -24.23 -9.76 8.03
CA GLY A 146 -25.47 -10.33 7.50
C GLY A 146 -25.41 -11.83 7.17
N LEU A 147 -24.22 -12.43 7.09
CA LEU A 147 -24.05 -13.88 6.90
C LEU A 147 -23.67 -14.58 8.20
N ASN A 148 -22.51 -14.22 8.77
CA ASN A 148 -21.94 -14.88 9.94
C ASN A 148 -22.25 -14.13 11.25
N GLN A 149 -22.48 -12.82 11.15
CA GLN A 149 -22.75 -11.94 12.29
C GLN A 149 -23.55 -10.71 11.87
N PRO A 150 -24.20 -9.99 12.80
CA PRO A 150 -24.67 -8.63 12.52
C PRO A 150 -23.48 -7.67 12.32
N GLY A 151 -23.69 -6.60 11.55
CA GLY A 151 -22.73 -5.50 11.46
C GLY A 151 -22.56 -4.83 12.83
N ILE A 152 -21.33 -4.37 13.11
CA ILE A 152 -20.96 -3.60 14.30
C ILE A 152 -21.54 -2.19 14.13
N PRO A 153 -22.57 -1.78 14.90
CA PRO A 153 -23.15 -0.44 14.75
C PRO A 153 -22.15 0.65 15.17
N THR A 154 -22.34 1.87 14.66
CA THR A 154 -21.54 3.03 15.06
C THR A 154 -21.52 3.21 16.58
N GLY A 155 -20.33 3.45 17.13
CA GLY A 155 -20.08 3.63 18.55
C GLY A 155 -20.13 2.33 19.37
N LYS A 156 -20.26 1.16 18.73
CA LYS A 156 -20.27 -0.14 19.41
C LYS A 156 -18.94 -0.87 19.24
N THR A 157 -18.68 -1.77 20.18
CA THR A 157 -17.52 -2.65 20.19
C THR A 157 -17.98 -4.09 20.13
N PHE A 158 -17.47 -4.85 19.17
CA PHE A 158 -17.66 -6.31 19.08
C PHE A 158 -16.37 -7.02 19.42
N VAL A 159 -16.45 -8.31 19.77
CA VAL A 159 -15.30 -9.12 20.18
C VAL A 159 -15.20 -10.34 19.27
N TYR A 160 -14.01 -10.58 18.73
CA TYR A 160 -13.68 -11.77 17.97
C TYR A 160 -12.74 -12.64 18.79
N GLU A 161 -13.05 -13.94 18.92
CA GLU A 161 -12.28 -14.88 19.73
C GLU A 161 -12.03 -16.17 18.95
N PHE A 162 -10.76 -16.50 18.71
CA PHE A 162 -10.38 -17.73 18.04
C PHE A 162 -8.94 -18.15 18.34
N ILE A 163 -8.60 -19.38 17.96
CA ILE A 163 -7.26 -19.93 18.08
C ILE A 163 -6.58 -19.87 16.72
N LEU A 164 -5.35 -19.39 16.67
CA LEU A 164 -4.55 -19.37 15.46
C LEU A 164 -4.03 -20.77 15.16
N ARG A 165 -4.48 -21.35 14.05
CA ARG A 165 -4.23 -22.77 13.71
C ARG A 165 -2.96 -23.02 12.89
N ARG A 166 -2.44 -21.99 12.23
CA ARG A 166 -1.28 -22.10 11.35
C ARG A 166 -0.52 -20.78 11.26
N SER A 167 0.79 -20.85 11.16
CA SER A 167 1.63 -19.71 10.79
C SER A 167 1.50 -19.33 9.30
N GLY A 168 1.78 -18.06 8.99
CA GLY A 168 1.68 -17.51 7.65
C GLY A 168 1.50 -15.99 7.61
N THR A 169 1.28 -15.47 6.40
CA THR A 169 0.94 -14.08 6.16
C THR A 169 -0.53 -13.98 5.77
N PHE A 170 -1.30 -13.20 6.52
CA PHE A 170 -2.73 -13.01 6.33
C PHE A 170 -3.06 -11.51 6.36
N MET A 171 -4.31 -11.17 6.11
CA MET A 171 -4.80 -9.80 6.20
C MET A 171 -6.11 -9.76 6.95
N TYR A 172 -6.53 -8.55 7.31
CA TYR A 172 -7.87 -8.28 7.77
C TYR A 172 -8.41 -7.06 7.03
N HIS A 173 -9.71 -7.07 6.79
CA HIS A 173 -10.40 -6.01 6.07
C HIS A 173 -11.89 -6.04 6.40
N PRO A 174 -12.65 -4.96 6.19
CA PRO A 174 -14.08 -4.99 6.41
C PRO A 174 -14.78 -5.92 5.42
N HIS A 175 -15.90 -6.46 5.85
CA HIS A 175 -16.82 -7.23 5.02
C HIS A 175 -18.25 -6.73 5.28
N SER A 176 -18.36 -5.40 5.25
CA SER A 176 -19.54 -4.56 5.43
C SER A 176 -19.33 -3.34 4.54
N ASP A 177 -20.32 -2.99 3.72
CA ASP A 177 -20.20 -1.97 2.65
C ASP A 177 -18.81 -1.95 2.00
N GLU A 178 -18.40 -3.09 1.44
CA GLU A 178 -17.06 -3.24 0.88
C GLU A 178 -16.77 -2.20 -0.19
N MET A 179 -17.77 -1.79 -0.96
CA MET A 179 -17.64 -0.75 -1.97
C MET A 179 -17.05 0.53 -1.36
N VAL A 180 -17.62 1.01 -0.25
CA VAL A 180 -17.13 2.24 0.40
C VAL A 180 -15.91 1.94 1.28
N GLN A 181 -15.99 0.96 2.18
CA GLN A 181 -14.99 0.77 3.23
C GLN A 181 -13.63 0.32 2.67
N MET A 182 -13.62 -0.55 1.66
CA MET A 182 -12.37 -0.95 0.99
C MET A 182 -11.80 0.19 0.15
N ALA A 183 -12.64 0.88 -0.64
CA ALA A 183 -12.21 2.00 -1.48
C ALA A 183 -11.69 3.18 -0.66
N MET A 184 -12.18 3.34 0.57
CA MET A 184 -11.67 4.30 1.55
C MET A 184 -10.39 3.85 2.25
N GLY A 185 -9.87 2.64 1.98
CA GLY A 185 -8.55 2.19 2.43
C GLY A 185 -8.54 1.35 3.70
N MET A 186 -9.67 0.80 4.14
CA MET A 186 -9.71 -0.04 5.35
C MET A 186 -9.15 -1.43 5.08
N MET A 187 -7.98 -1.71 5.62
CA MET A 187 -7.30 -3.01 5.54
C MET A 187 -6.13 -3.03 6.52
N GLY A 188 -5.54 -4.19 6.79
CA GLY A 188 -4.28 -4.34 7.52
C GLY A 188 -3.75 -5.77 7.47
N PHE A 189 -2.55 -5.99 8.01
CA PHE A 189 -1.97 -7.32 8.05
C PHE A 189 -2.28 -8.08 9.32
N PHE A 190 -2.30 -9.40 9.18
CA PHE A 190 -2.26 -10.33 10.28
C PHE A 190 -1.14 -11.34 10.03
N VAL A 191 -0.02 -11.22 10.72
CA VAL A 191 1.11 -12.15 10.62
C VAL A 191 1.04 -13.13 11.79
N VAL A 192 1.02 -14.42 11.46
CA VAL A 192 1.11 -15.50 12.45
C VAL A 192 2.48 -16.16 12.32
N HIS A 193 3.29 -16.02 13.35
CA HIS A 193 4.64 -16.58 13.42
C HIS A 193 4.59 -18.08 13.74
N PRO A 194 5.55 -18.89 13.23
CA PRO A 194 5.69 -20.28 13.63
C PRO A 194 5.84 -20.42 15.14
N ARG A 195 5.35 -21.54 15.68
CA ARG A 195 5.46 -21.81 17.12
C ARG A 195 6.92 -21.97 17.57
N ASP A 196 7.75 -22.55 16.72
CA ASP A 196 9.20 -22.60 16.92
C ASP A 196 9.83 -21.32 16.31
N PRO A 197 10.40 -20.41 17.10
CA PRO A 197 11.03 -19.18 16.58
C PRO A 197 12.25 -19.44 15.68
N ALA A 198 12.84 -20.65 15.74
CA ALA A 198 13.91 -21.05 14.82
C ALA A 198 13.37 -21.44 13.44
N GLU A 199 12.11 -21.86 13.36
CA GLU A 199 11.47 -22.20 12.10
C GLU A 199 11.25 -20.93 11.25
N ARG A 200 11.62 -21.00 9.96
CA ARG A 200 11.47 -19.89 9.01
C ARG A 200 12.15 -18.59 9.50
N ARG A 201 13.23 -18.69 10.26
CA ARG A 201 13.99 -17.52 10.73
C ARG A 201 14.64 -16.75 9.57
N VAL A 202 14.64 -15.42 9.71
CA VAL A 202 15.26 -14.43 8.82
C VAL A 202 15.81 -13.29 9.67
N ASP A 203 16.75 -12.52 9.14
CA ASP A 203 17.35 -11.38 9.85
C ASP A 203 16.53 -10.08 9.65
N ARG A 204 15.88 -9.97 8.49
CA ARG A 204 14.95 -8.86 8.17
C ARG A 204 13.65 -9.43 7.64
N ASP A 205 12.51 -9.02 8.20
CA ASP A 205 11.18 -9.40 7.71
C ASP A 205 10.39 -8.11 7.46
N PHE A 206 9.98 -7.86 6.22
CA PHE A 206 9.23 -6.68 5.80
C PHE A 206 7.83 -7.08 5.33
N VAL A 207 6.83 -6.22 5.58
CA VAL A 207 5.45 -6.47 5.15
C VAL A 207 4.73 -5.21 4.65
N TRP A 208 4.03 -5.30 3.51
CA TRP A 208 3.24 -4.18 2.96
C TRP A 208 2.09 -4.62 2.03
N LEU A 209 0.98 -3.90 2.06
CA LEU A 209 -0.20 -4.10 1.24
C LEU A 209 -0.10 -3.25 -0.01
N LEU A 210 -0.60 -3.82 -1.10
CA LEU A 210 -0.86 -3.13 -2.33
C LEU A 210 -2.31 -2.66 -2.32
N ASN A 211 -2.48 -1.36 -2.46
CA ASN A 211 -3.77 -0.71 -2.51
C ASN A 211 -3.78 0.41 -3.56
N ALA A 212 -4.97 0.84 -3.97
CA ALA A 212 -5.11 1.83 -5.01
C ALA A 212 -6.34 2.72 -4.78
N TYR A 213 -6.27 3.94 -5.29
CA TYR A 213 -7.33 4.93 -5.18
C TYR A 213 -7.53 5.68 -6.50
N ASP A 214 -8.72 6.25 -6.65
CA ASP A 214 -9.00 7.30 -7.62
C ASP A 214 -9.20 8.61 -6.87
N ILE A 215 -8.16 9.44 -6.83
CA ILE A 215 -8.21 10.77 -6.19
C ILE A 215 -8.00 11.82 -7.27
N GLU A 216 -9.01 12.66 -7.46
CA GLU A 216 -8.93 13.77 -8.40
C GLU A 216 -7.93 14.83 -7.91
N ALA A 217 -7.15 15.42 -8.83
CA ALA A 217 -6.22 16.49 -8.51
C ALA A 217 -6.96 17.64 -7.77
N GLY A 218 -6.42 18.10 -6.64
CA GLY A 218 -7.09 19.09 -5.78
C GLY A 218 -8.06 18.50 -4.74
N SER A 219 -8.45 17.23 -4.88
CA SER A 219 -9.34 16.54 -3.93
C SER A 219 -8.57 15.82 -2.84
N TYR A 220 -9.22 15.60 -1.71
CA TYR A 220 -8.71 14.84 -0.58
C TYR A 220 -9.40 13.48 -0.42
N VAL A 221 -10.57 13.28 -1.04
CA VAL A 221 -11.41 12.09 -0.84
C VAL A 221 -11.38 11.22 -2.11
N PRO A 222 -11.17 9.91 -2.01
CA PRO A 222 -11.28 9.00 -3.14
C PRO A 222 -12.69 8.93 -3.76
N LYS A 223 -12.76 8.70 -5.06
CA LYS A 223 -13.99 8.33 -5.76
C LYS A 223 -14.29 6.86 -5.49
N VAL A 224 -15.07 6.59 -4.45
CA VAL A 224 -15.37 5.23 -3.96
C VAL A 224 -16.13 4.33 -4.95
N ASN A 225 -16.76 4.92 -5.98
CA ASN A 225 -17.45 4.16 -7.02
C ASN A 225 -16.54 3.75 -8.19
N THR A 226 -15.29 4.21 -8.22
CA THR A 226 -14.30 3.79 -9.22
C THR A 226 -13.77 2.42 -8.82
N MET A 227 -13.87 1.43 -9.71
CA MET A 227 -13.47 0.05 -9.40
C MET A 227 -12.20 -0.38 -10.14
N LEU A 228 -12.11 -0.10 -11.44
CA LEU A 228 -11.03 -0.62 -12.30
C LEU A 228 -10.08 0.46 -12.85
N ASP A 229 -10.42 1.73 -12.68
CA ASP A 229 -9.73 2.86 -13.31
C ASP A 229 -9.06 3.77 -12.27
N MET A 230 -8.21 3.17 -11.43
CA MET A 230 -7.51 3.86 -10.34
C MET A 230 -6.30 4.65 -10.86
N ASN A 231 -6.06 5.84 -10.30
CA ASN A 231 -4.97 6.74 -10.70
C ASN A 231 -3.82 6.84 -9.68
N MET A 232 -4.01 6.30 -8.47
CA MET A 232 -3.03 6.25 -7.40
C MET A 232 -2.77 4.80 -6.98
N TRP A 233 -1.56 4.30 -7.24
CA TRP A 233 -1.10 2.96 -6.87
C TRP A 233 -0.10 3.04 -5.73
N CYS A 234 -0.35 2.33 -4.63
CA CYS A 234 0.29 2.56 -3.35
C CYS A 234 0.89 1.29 -2.73
N PHE A 235 1.96 1.48 -1.94
CA PHE A 235 2.35 0.56 -0.87
C PHE A 235 1.86 1.15 0.44
N ASN A 236 1.01 0.44 1.18
CA ASN A 236 0.45 0.91 2.46
C ASN A 236 -0.09 2.35 2.41
N SER A 237 -0.89 2.65 1.37
CA SER A 237 -1.48 3.98 1.11
C SER A 237 -0.45 5.11 1.02
N ARG A 238 0.80 4.76 0.72
CA ARG A 238 1.91 5.66 0.41
C ARG A 238 2.32 5.46 -1.03
N VAL A 239 2.87 6.50 -1.62
CA VAL A 239 3.41 6.50 -2.97
C VAL A 239 4.79 7.12 -2.93
N TRP A 240 5.68 6.70 -3.83
CA TRP A 240 7.01 7.28 -3.92
C TRP A 240 6.94 8.80 -4.19
N PRO A 241 7.75 9.65 -3.54
CA PRO A 241 8.89 9.34 -2.65
C PRO A 241 8.50 9.28 -1.15
N GLY A 242 7.23 9.13 -0.82
CA GLY A 242 6.75 8.96 0.55
C GLY A 242 6.95 7.55 1.12
N ILE A 243 7.38 6.58 0.33
CA ILE A 243 7.61 5.21 0.81
C ILE A 243 9.03 5.13 1.38
N ASP A 244 9.15 4.67 2.62
CA ASP A 244 10.44 4.51 3.28
C ASP A 244 11.28 3.41 2.60
N PRO A 245 12.62 3.47 2.65
CA PRO A 245 13.44 2.40 2.11
C PRO A 245 13.40 1.14 2.98
N MET A 246 13.67 0.00 2.37
CA MET A 246 13.90 -1.26 3.07
C MET A 246 15.40 -1.39 3.33
N VAL A 247 15.83 -1.49 4.59
CA VAL A 247 17.26 -1.47 4.95
C VAL A 247 17.71 -2.85 5.44
N ALA A 248 18.79 -3.37 4.84
CA ALA A 248 19.39 -4.65 5.22
C ALA A 248 20.92 -4.51 5.35
N ARG A 249 21.51 -5.33 6.22
CA ARG A 249 22.97 -5.51 6.24
C ARG A 249 23.38 -6.54 5.20
N GLN A 250 24.58 -6.40 4.66
CA GLN A 250 25.16 -7.41 3.79
C GLN A 250 25.15 -8.79 4.46
N GLY A 251 24.64 -9.80 3.75
CA GLY A 251 24.51 -11.17 4.25
C GLY A 251 23.32 -11.42 5.16
N ASP A 252 22.48 -10.42 5.46
CA ASP A 252 21.20 -10.65 6.14
C ASP A 252 20.31 -11.52 5.24
N LYS A 253 19.67 -12.54 5.82
CA LYS A 253 18.56 -13.24 5.19
C LYS A 253 17.32 -12.36 5.28
N VAL A 254 16.77 -11.95 4.14
CA VAL A 254 15.64 -11.03 4.06
C VAL A 254 14.39 -11.79 3.63
N ARG A 255 13.27 -11.51 4.30
CA ARG A 255 11.92 -11.85 3.84
C ARG A 255 11.15 -10.58 3.49
N MET A 256 10.44 -10.64 2.38
CA MET A 256 9.44 -9.65 1.99
C MET A 256 8.08 -10.31 1.86
N ARG A 257 7.08 -9.77 2.55
CA ARG A 257 5.69 -10.22 2.54
C ARG A 257 4.83 -9.14 1.92
N PHE A 258 3.99 -9.52 0.97
CA PHE A 258 3.08 -8.55 0.38
C PHE A 258 1.76 -9.17 -0.01
N GLY A 259 0.72 -8.36 0.14
CA GLY A 259 -0.67 -8.73 -0.12
C GLY A 259 -1.32 -7.77 -1.09
N ASN A 260 -2.29 -8.24 -1.86
CA ASN A 260 -2.94 -7.42 -2.86
C ASN A 260 -4.45 -7.30 -2.62
N LEU A 261 -4.89 -6.09 -2.29
CA LEU A 261 -6.31 -5.73 -2.14
C LEU A 261 -6.78 -4.73 -3.20
N THR A 262 -6.00 -4.57 -4.28
CA THR A 262 -6.46 -3.84 -5.47
C THR A 262 -7.30 -4.73 -6.38
N MET A 263 -7.92 -4.15 -7.40
CA MET A 263 -8.71 -4.88 -8.41
C MET A 263 -7.88 -5.43 -9.59
N THR A 264 -6.56 -5.47 -9.48
CA THR A 264 -5.67 -6.03 -10.52
C THR A 264 -4.46 -6.73 -9.91
N ASN A 265 -3.81 -7.64 -10.64
CA ASN A 265 -2.58 -8.28 -10.18
C ASN A 265 -1.38 -7.31 -10.17
N HIS A 266 -0.33 -7.63 -9.41
CA HIS A 266 0.90 -6.85 -9.38
C HIS A 266 2.14 -7.75 -9.45
N PRO A 267 2.97 -7.64 -10.50
CA PRO A 267 4.28 -8.27 -10.50
C PRO A 267 5.26 -7.43 -9.68
N ILE A 268 5.59 -7.84 -8.46
CA ILE A 268 6.57 -7.14 -7.62
C ILE A 268 7.97 -7.59 -8.00
N HIS A 269 8.80 -6.66 -8.48
CA HIS A 269 10.18 -6.86 -8.89
C HIS A 269 11.16 -6.27 -7.88
N VAL A 270 12.22 -7.01 -7.59
CA VAL A 270 13.31 -6.60 -6.69
C VAL A 270 14.61 -6.64 -7.49
N HIS A 271 15.27 -5.49 -7.62
CA HIS A 271 16.56 -5.41 -8.31
C HIS A 271 17.68 -5.96 -7.42
N GLY A 272 18.79 -6.36 -8.04
CA GLY A 272 20.03 -6.72 -7.33
C GLY A 272 20.02 -8.09 -6.65
N VAL A 273 18.90 -8.80 -6.63
CA VAL A 273 18.75 -10.12 -6.00
C VAL A 273 17.87 -11.03 -6.86
N ASP A 274 18.20 -12.31 -6.86
CA ASP A 274 17.23 -13.38 -7.08
C ASP A 274 16.65 -13.85 -5.73
N PHE A 275 15.42 -14.33 -5.74
CA PHE A 275 14.73 -14.77 -4.52
C PHE A 275 13.95 -16.05 -4.73
N HIS A 276 13.68 -16.75 -3.64
CA HIS A 276 12.72 -17.84 -3.60
C HIS A 276 11.33 -17.32 -3.25
N VAL A 277 10.30 -17.81 -3.92
CA VAL A 277 8.93 -17.71 -3.41
C VAL A 277 8.76 -18.74 -2.30
N SER A 278 8.63 -18.28 -1.05
CA SER A 278 8.63 -19.12 0.15
C SER A 278 7.26 -19.30 0.81
N GLY A 279 6.26 -18.48 0.45
CA GLY A 279 4.90 -18.56 1.00
C GLY A 279 3.83 -17.99 0.08
N THR A 280 2.61 -18.48 0.24
CA THR A 280 1.39 -17.97 -0.43
C THR A 280 0.30 -17.62 0.60
N ASP A 281 -0.87 -17.19 0.11
CA ASP A 281 -2.14 -17.11 0.87
C ASP A 281 -2.58 -18.46 1.48
N GLY A 282 -2.06 -19.57 0.96
CA GLY A 282 -2.21 -20.92 1.52
C GLY A 282 -1.27 -21.26 2.66
N GLY A 283 -0.27 -20.41 2.96
CA GLY A 283 0.75 -20.65 3.98
C GLY A 283 2.15 -20.89 3.39
N TRP A 284 3.05 -21.49 4.19
CA TRP A 284 4.44 -21.71 3.79
C TRP A 284 4.60 -22.81 2.74
N ILE A 285 5.49 -22.57 1.79
CA ILE A 285 5.90 -23.56 0.79
C ILE A 285 7.07 -24.37 1.37
N PRO A 286 7.01 -25.72 1.35
CA PRO A 286 8.13 -26.56 1.74
C PRO A 286 9.40 -26.19 0.93
N PRO A 287 10.59 -26.12 1.55
CA PRO A 287 11.82 -25.67 0.87
C PRO A 287 12.08 -26.35 -0.48
N GLU A 288 11.79 -27.64 -0.59
CA GLU A 288 11.97 -28.44 -1.80
C GLU A 288 10.99 -28.12 -2.94
N ARG A 289 9.96 -27.29 -2.69
CA ARG A 289 8.97 -26.84 -3.68
C ARG A 289 9.02 -25.34 -3.95
N GLN A 290 9.94 -24.63 -3.29
CA GLN A 290 10.17 -23.22 -3.58
C GLN A 290 10.83 -23.09 -4.95
N TRP A 291 10.58 -21.99 -5.65
CA TRP A 291 11.17 -21.70 -6.95
C TRP A 291 11.79 -20.31 -6.96
N TYR A 292 12.76 -20.11 -7.84
CA TYR A 292 13.46 -18.84 -8.02
C TYR A 292 12.69 -17.90 -8.94
N GLU A 293 12.69 -16.63 -8.58
CA GLU A 293 12.17 -15.53 -9.38
C GLU A 293 13.00 -14.26 -9.12
N VAL A 294 12.83 -13.28 -9.99
CA VAL A 294 13.20 -11.88 -9.73
C VAL A 294 11.96 -10.97 -9.67
N SER A 295 10.81 -11.49 -10.12
CA SER A 295 9.53 -10.81 -10.09
C SER A 295 8.44 -11.79 -9.66
N ALA A 296 7.68 -11.47 -8.62
CA ALA A 296 6.61 -12.32 -8.12
C ALA A 296 5.24 -11.66 -8.35
N ASP A 297 4.39 -12.31 -9.14
CA ASP A 297 3.02 -11.87 -9.33
C ASP A 297 2.13 -12.21 -8.12
N VAL A 298 1.35 -11.22 -7.68
CA VAL A 298 0.33 -11.35 -6.64
C VAL A 298 -1.04 -10.94 -7.19
N ALA A 299 -1.95 -11.90 -7.31
CA ALA A 299 -3.31 -11.64 -7.77
C ALA A 299 -4.19 -11.02 -6.65
N VAL A 300 -5.39 -10.57 -7.01
CA VAL A 300 -6.35 -9.97 -6.07
C VAL A 300 -6.69 -10.96 -4.96
N GLY A 301 -6.60 -10.52 -3.71
CA GLY A 301 -6.84 -11.34 -2.51
C GLY A 301 -5.67 -12.26 -2.14
N GLN A 302 -4.59 -12.30 -2.93
CA GLN A 302 -3.46 -13.17 -2.63
C GLN A 302 -2.40 -12.51 -1.76
N MET A 303 -1.61 -13.38 -1.12
CA MET A 303 -0.40 -13.06 -0.38
C MET A 303 0.80 -13.77 -1.01
N ARG A 304 1.97 -13.15 -0.88
CA ARG A 304 3.27 -13.77 -1.17
C ARG A 304 4.24 -13.48 -0.05
N ALA A 305 5.12 -14.45 0.21
CA ALA A 305 6.36 -14.25 0.92
C ALA A 305 7.50 -14.67 0.00
N ILE A 306 8.52 -13.83 -0.13
CA ILE A 306 9.75 -14.11 -0.86
C ILE A 306 10.94 -14.01 0.08
N GLU A 307 11.97 -14.81 -0.14
CA GLU A 307 13.19 -14.86 0.68
C GLU A 307 14.46 -14.83 -0.18
N PHE A 308 15.45 -14.05 0.24
CA PHE A 308 16.75 -13.93 -0.41
C PHE A 308 17.84 -13.52 0.60
N ASN A 309 19.11 -13.62 0.20
CA ASN A 309 20.24 -13.09 0.97
C ASN A 309 20.64 -11.72 0.39
N ALA A 310 20.79 -10.72 1.27
CA ALA A 310 21.17 -9.37 0.86
C ALA A 310 22.69 -9.28 0.61
N ASP A 311 23.21 -9.96 -0.41
CA ASP A 311 24.66 -10.05 -0.64
C ASP A 311 25.22 -8.89 -1.49
N ALA A 312 24.39 -8.34 -2.38
CA ALA A 312 24.76 -7.26 -3.29
C ALA A 312 24.62 -5.89 -2.61
N LEU A 313 25.75 -5.25 -2.30
CA LEU A 313 25.79 -3.88 -1.79
C LEU A 313 25.22 -2.90 -2.83
N GLY A 314 24.37 -1.98 -2.40
CA GLY A 314 23.78 -1.00 -3.31
C GLY A 314 22.47 -0.41 -2.83
N ASP A 315 21.92 0.43 -3.71
CA ASP A 315 20.55 0.92 -3.65
C ASP A 315 19.79 0.29 -4.82
N TRP A 316 18.87 -0.62 -4.49
CA TRP A 316 18.18 -1.47 -5.46
C TRP A 316 16.69 -1.16 -5.48
N ALA A 317 16.11 -0.96 -6.67
CA ALA A 317 14.70 -0.66 -6.80
C ALA A 317 13.82 -1.86 -6.38
N VAL A 318 12.73 -1.56 -5.67
CA VAL A 318 11.66 -2.50 -5.34
C VAL A 318 10.35 -1.89 -5.82
N HIS A 319 9.71 -2.49 -6.82
CA HIS A 319 8.58 -1.84 -7.47
C HIS A 319 7.61 -2.82 -8.12
N CYS A 320 6.36 -2.37 -8.35
CA CYS A 320 5.45 -3.06 -9.26
C CYS A 320 5.99 -2.94 -10.70
N HIS A 321 6.00 -4.01 -11.47
CA HIS A 321 6.54 -3.99 -12.83
C HIS A 321 5.51 -3.57 -13.90
N LYS A 322 4.33 -3.10 -13.48
CA LYS A 322 3.41 -2.38 -14.37
C LYS A 322 3.83 -0.91 -14.39
N SER A 323 4.32 -0.41 -15.52
CA SER A 323 4.79 0.98 -15.66
C SER A 323 3.76 2.02 -15.21
N HIS A 324 2.47 1.74 -15.42
CA HIS A 324 1.40 2.59 -14.91
C HIS A 324 1.42 2.77 -13.39
N HIS A 325 1.74 1.70 -12.67
CA HIS A 325 1.70 1.65 -11.21
C HIS A 325 2.94 2.28 -10.58
N THR A 326 4.04 2.41 -11.32
CA THR A 326 5.27 3.05 -10.82
C THR A 326 5.31 4.55 -11.09
N MET A 327 4.53 5.07 -12.03
CA MET A 327 4.63 6.49 -12.42
C MET A 327 3.69 7.40 -11.62
N ASN A 328 2.44 6.95 -11.36
CA ASN A 328 1.34 7.67 -10.72
C ASN A 328 1.01 9.07 -11.21
N ALA A 329 -0.27 9.42 -10.96
CA ALA A 329 -1.05 10.50 -11.54
C ALA A 329 -0.96 10.59 -13.08
N MET A 330 -0.91 9.45 -13.79
CA MET A 330 -1.00 9.44 -15.25
C MET A 330 -2.44 9.68 -15.70
N GLY A 331 -2.71 10.81 -16.34
CA GLY A 331 -4.01 11.06 -16.98
C GLY A 331 -4.15 10.26 -18.28
N HIS A 332 -5.17 9.40 -18.37
CA HIS A 332 -5.39 8.56 -19.56
C HIS A 332 -5.98 9.31 -20.77
N SER A 333 -6.48 10.52 -20.54
CA SER A 333 -7.13 11.34 -21.57
C SER A 333 -6.17 12.29 -22.31
N VAL A 334 -4.86 12.22 -22.04
CA VAL A 334 -3.87 13.10 -22.66
C VAL A 334 -3.49 12.57 -24.05
N ARG A 335 -3.55 13.45 -25.07
CA ARG A 335 -3.17 13.10 -26.44
C ARG A 335 -1.67 12.82 -26.55
N THR A 336 -1.30 11.77 -27.30
CA THR A 336 0.09 11.46 -27.63
C THR A 336 0.62 12.40 -28.71
N TYR A 337 1.78 13.02 -28.45
CA TYR A 337 2.45 13.94 -29.38
C TYR A 337 3.88 13.51 -29.78
N ILE A 338 4.27 12.26 -29.49
CA ILE A 338 5.61 11.74 -29.80
C ILE A 338 5.92 11.91 -31.28
N GLY A 339 7.02 12.58 -31.61
CA GLY A 339 7.43 12.88 -32.99
C GLY A 339 6.63 14.01 -33.67
N VAL A 340 5.66 14.63 -32.99
CA VAL A 340 4.95 15.80 -33.52
C VAL A 340 5.80 17.05 -33.29
N ASN A 341 6.16 17.76 -34.36
CA ASN A 341 6.81 19.05 -34.23
C ASN A 341 5.81 20.12 -33.74
N LEU A 342 5.80 20.34 -32.44
CA LEU A 342 4.93 21.32 -31.79
C LEU A 342 5.52 22.74 -31.73
N LYS A 343 6.72 23.00 -32.27
CA LYS A 343 7.41 24.31 -32.11
C LYS A 343 6.56 25.51 -32.55
N SER A 344 5.86 25.41 -33.67
CA SER A 344 5.02 26.50 -34.18
C SER A 344 3.73 26.69 -33.37
N THR A 345 3.14 25.59 -32.89
CA THR A 345 1.98 25.59 -32.01
C THR A 345 2.34 26.15 -30.62
N ALA A 346 3.48 25.73 -30.07
CA ALA A 346 4.03 26.22 -28.81
C ALA A 346 4.18 27.74 -28.82
N LYS A 347 4.83 28.28 -29.87
CA LYS A 347 5.00 29.74 -30.05
C LYS A 347 3.68 30.50 -30.11
N ARG A 348 2.60 29.89 -30.61
CA ARG A 348 1.27 30.51 -30.64
C ARG A 348 0.62 30.46 -29.26
N ILE A 349 0.71 29.33 -28.56
CA ILE A 349 0.13 29.16 -27.23
C ILE A 349 0.87 30.04 -26.21
N GLN A 350 2.19 30.13 -26.29
CA GLN A 350 3.01 30.99 -25.41
C GLN A 350 2.66 32.49 -25.49
N ARG A 351 2.03 32.95 -26.58
CA ARG A 351 1.51 34.32 -26.67
C ARG A 351 0.27 34.56 -25.80
N ILE A 352 -0.44 33.48 -25.44
CA ILE A 352 -1.67 33.51 -24.65
C ILE A 352 -1.38 33.04 -23.21
N ALA A 353 -0.51 32.04 -23.05
CA ALA A 353 -0.06 31.48 -21.79
C ALA A 353 1.48 31.49 -21.74
N PRO A 354 2.11 32.59 -21.27
CA PRO A 354 3.55 32.67 -21.11
C PRO A 354 4.03 31.55 -20.18
N GLY A 355 4.92 30.68 -20.70
CA GLY A 355 5.40 29.49 -19.98
C GLY A 355 4.93 28.13 -20.54
N TYR A 356 4.01 28.10 -21.52
CA TYR A 356 3.59 26.84 -22.14
C TYR A 356 4.76 26.11 -22.82
N MET A 357 4.96 24.83 -22.46
CA MET A 357 5.96 23.93 -23.03
C MET A 357 5.26 22.72 -23.68
N PRO A 358 5.65 22.31 -24.90
CA PRO A 358 5.07 21.12 -25.54
C PRO A 358 5.44 19.85 -24.79
N MET A 359 4.46 19.21 -24.15
CA MET A 359 4.67 17.95 -23.44
C MET A 359 4.68 16.76 -24.41
N GLY A 360 5.54 15.78 -24.14
CA GLY A 360 5.48 14.46 -24.78
C GLY A 360 5.88 14.38 -26.26
N SER A 361 6.58 15.38 -26.80
CA SER A 361 7.05 15.32 -28.21
C SER A 361 8.36 14.55 -28.41
N THR A 362 9.21 14.48 -27.37
CA THR A 362 10.51 13.79 -27.35
C THR A 362 10.61 12.76 -26.21
N GLY A 363 9.46 12.30 -25.69
CA GLY A 363 9.37 11.51 -24.45
C GLY A 363 8.80 12.32 -23.29
N MET A 364 8.62 11.66 -22.14
CA MET A 364 8.03 12.27 -20.93
C MET A 364 9.06 12.58 -19.83
N GLY A 365 10.28 12.03 -19.87
CA GLY A 365 11.28 12.21 -18.80
C GLY A 365 11.58 13.67 -18.43
N ALA A 366 11.64 14.56 -19.42
CA ALA A 366 11.81 16.01 -19.18
C ALA A 366 10.74 16.64 -18.26
N MET A 367 9.55 16.02 -18.12
CA MET A 367 8.53 16.49 -17.17
C MET A 367 8.97 16.33 -15.72
N ALA A 368 9.86 15.39 -15.42
CA ALA A 368 10.35 15.14 -14.07
C ALA A 368 11.25 16.29 -13.55
N GLU A 369 11.82 17.08 -14.46
CA GLU A 369 12.68 18.23 -14.14
C GLU A 369 11.93 19.57 -14.23
N MET A 370 10.65 19.57 -14.61
CA MET A 370 9.85 20.78 -14.82
C MET A 370 8.88 21.03 -13.66
N GLU A 371 9.01 22.17 -13.01
CA GLU A 371 8.02 22.64 -12.04
C GLU A 371 6.88 23.37 -12.77
N MET A 372 5.76 22.67 -12.94
CA MET A 372 4.50 23.32 -13.29
C MET A 372 3.67 23.54 -12.02
N PRO A 373 2.99 24.69 -11.87
CA PRO A 373 2.05 24.87 -10.77
C PRO A 373 0.90 23.86 -10.90
N LEU A 374 0.84 22.92 -9.95
CA LEU A 374 -0.24 21.96 -9.81
C LEU A 374 -1.30 22.50 -8.84
N PRO A 375 -2.55 22.03 -8.92
CA PRO A 375 -3.50 22.27 -7.84
C PRO A 375 -2.92 21.80 -6.51
N GLU A 376 -3.36 22.41 -5.41
CA GLU A 376 -3.04 21.91 -4.07
C GLU A 376 -3.35 20.41 -3.95
N ASN A 377 -2.65 19.68 -3.09
CA ASN A 377 -2.94 18.27 -2.83
C ASN A 377 -2.86 17.36 -4.08
N THR A 378 -1.96 17.67 -5.00
CA THR A 378 -1.75 16.91 -6.24
C THR A 378 -0.29 16.51 -6.33
N LEU A 379 -0.01 15.23 -6.61
CA LEU A 379 1.35 14.79 -6.85
C LEU A 379 1.77 15.03 -8.31
N PRO A 380 3.02 15.48 -8.54
CA PRO A 380 3.57 15.46 -9.88
C PRO A 380 3.69 14.01 -10.37
N MET A 381 3.69 13.83 -11.69
CA MET A 381 4.12 12.56 -12.30
C MET A 381 5.65 12.45 -12.20
N MET A 382 6.19 11.22 -12.10
CA MET A 382 7.63 10.96 -12.23
C MET A 382 8.48 11.78 -11.23
N THR A 383 8.29 11.51 -9.94
CA THR A 383 8.86 12.22 -8.80
C THR A 383 10.11 11.53 -8.23
N GLY A 384 10.58 12.06 -7.10
CA GLY A 384 11.68 11.53 -6.32
C GLY A 384 13.05 11.90 -6.86
N ALA A 385 13.96 12.18 -5.93
CA ALA A 385 15.35 12.49 -6.23
C ALA A 385 16.24 11.30 -5.85
N GLY A 386 17.25 11.05 -6.67
CA GLY A 386 18.35 10.13 -6.44
C GLY A 386 19.70 10.86 -6.54
N PRO A 387 20.81 10.14 -6.38
CA PRO A 387 22.16 10.73 -6.40
C PRO A 387 22.55 11.32 -7.78
N PHE A 388 21.80 10.98 -8.84
CA PHE A 388 22.06 11.41 -10.22
C PHE A 388 20.94 12.27 -10.82
N GLY A 389 20.01 12.78 -10.01
CA GLY A 389 18.85 13.56 -10.48
C GLY A 389 17.53 12.85 -10.21
N SER A 390 16.50 13.12 -11.00
CA SER A 390 15.19 12.50 -10.82
C SER A 390 15.24 10.98 -11.04
N VAL A 391 14.45 10.25 -10.26
CA VAL A 391 14.26 8.80 -10.44
C VAL A 391 13.15 8.51 -11.46
N GLU A 392 12.38 9.51 -11.84
CA GLU A 392 11.26 9.42 -12.79
C GLU A 392 10.17 8.39 -12.39
N MET A 393 9.97 8.17 -11.08
CA MET A 393 8.95 7.24 -10.52
C MET A 393 8.06 7.99 -9.53
N GLY A 394 6.82 7.56 -9.26
CA GLY A 394 5.90 8.26 -8.35
C GLY A 394 4.83 7.39 -7.67
N GLY A 395 4.85 6.07 -7.86
CA GLY A 395 3.83 5.15 -7.36
C GLY A 395 4.37 4.04 -6.47
N MET A 396 4.05 2.80 -6.83
CA MET A 396 4.50 1.57 -6.18
C MET A 396 6.00 1.34 -6.41
N PHE A 397 6.83 2.12 -5.73
CA PHE A 397 8.28 2.09 -5.82
C PHE A 397 8.90 2.42 -4.47
N THR A 398 9.96 1.70 -4.10
CA THR A 398 10.88 2.06 -3.01
C THR A 398 12.26 1.49 -3.31
N VAL A 399 13.20 1.64 -2.37
CA VAL A 399 14.59 1.22 -2.51
C VAL A 399 14.95 0.23 -1.39
N LEU A 400 15.45 -0.94 -1.77
CA LEU A 400 16.22 -1.82 -0.90
C LEU A 400 17.65 -1.28 -0.79
N LYS A 401 18.05 -0.87 0.41
CA LYS A 401 19.38 -0.34 0.71
C LYS A 401 20.18 -1.40 1.46
N VAL A 402 21.21 -1.94 0.82
CA VAL A 402 22.11 -2.94 1.40
C VAL A 402 23.45 -2.29 1.75
N ARG A 403 23.90 -2.46 2.99
CA ARG A 403 25.15 -1.86 3.50
C ARG A 403 25.95 -2.87 4.33
N PRO A 404 27.29 -2.78 4.38
CA PRO A 404 28.09 -3.69 5.20
C PRO A 404 27.90 -3.46 6.71
N ASP A 405 27.70 -2.20 7.11
CA ASP A 405 27.82 -1.78 8.52
C ASP A 405 26.49 -1.42 9.21
N VAL A 406 25.35 -1.95 8.72
CA VAL A 406 24.05 -1.74 9.38
C VAL A 406 23.96 -2.62 10.62
N ALA A 407 23.73 -2.01 11.79
CA ALA A 407 23.59 -2.76 13.03
C ALA A 407 22.31 -3.64 13.03
N PRO A 408 22.32 -4.80 13.72
CA PRO A 408 21.11 -5.61 13.92
C PRO A 408 19.99 -4.77 14.53
N GLY A 409 18.79 -4.85 13.95
CA GLY A 409 17.62 -4.09 14.39
C GLY A 409 17.62 -2.61 14.02
N ASP A 410 18.64 -2.08 13.34
CA ASP A 410 18.64 -0.72 12.80
C ASP A 410 18.00 -0.70 11.42
N TYR A 411 16.97 0.13 11.24
CA TYR A 411 16.28 0.31 9.94
C TYR A 411 16.15 1.78 9.54
N ARG A 412 17.01 2.64 10.09
CA ARG A 412 17.15 4.01 9.61
C ARG A 412 17.74 4.03 8.20
N ASP A 413 17.32 4.98 7.38
CA ASP A 413 17.89 5.18 6.05
C ASP A 413 19.38 5.53 6.16
N PRO A 414 20.30 4.70 5.61
CA PRO A 414 21.73 4.97 5.63
C PRO A 414 22.18 6.02 4.59
N GLY A 415 21.26 6.64 3.85
CA GLY A 415 21.56 7.57 2.76
C GLY A 415 21.87 6.87 1.44
N TRP A 416 22.37 7.61 0.45
CA TRP A 416 22.67 7.08 -0.88
C TRP A 416 23.94 6.23 -0.91
N TYR A 417 23.89 5.15 -1.68
CA TYR A 417 25.04 4.27 -1.87
C TYR A 417 26.19 4.99 -2.57
N GLN A 418 27.41 4.81 -2.06
CA GLN A 418 28.62 5.34 -2.67
C GLN A 418 29.18 4.31 -3.64
N HIS A 419 29.01 4.56 -4.93
CA HIS A 419 29.43 3.64 -5.99
C HIS A 419 30.96 3.54 -6.06
N PRO A 420 31.54 2.33 -6.02
CA PRO A 420 32.98 2.15 -6.19
C PRO A 420 33.50 2.68 -7.54
N PRO A 421 34.77 3.12 -7.64
CA PRO A 421 35.36 3.52 -8.91
C PRO A 421 35.26 2.40 -9.97
N GLY A 422 34.84 2.75 -11.18
CA GLY A 422 34.74 1.82 -12.30
C GLY A 422 33.47 0.95 -12.33
N THR A 423 32.55 1.09 -11.37
CA THR A 423 31.28 0.32 -11.34
C THR A 423 30.08 1.12 -11.85
N GLN A 424 30.32 2.24 -12.52
CA GLN A 424 29.29 3.11 -13.08
C GLN A 424 29.39 3.10 -14.60
N ALA A 425 28.24 3.21 -15.26
CA ALA A 425 28.20 3.45 -16.69
C ALA A 425 28.90 4.78 -17.02
N TYR A 426 29.59 4.83 -18.15
CA TYR A 426 30.30 6.01 -18.62
C TYR A 426 30.00 6.26 -20.09
N GLU A 427 30.15 7.51 -20.53
CA GLU A 427 29.99 7.88 -21.93
C GLU A 427 31.07 7.21 -22.79
N TRP A 428 30.66 6.55 -23.86
CA TRP A 428 31.62 6.05 -24.86
C TRP A 428 32.19 7.22 -25.67
N THR A 429 33.48 7.48 -25.50
CA THR A 429 34.23 8.56 -26.18
C THR A 429 35.25 8.05 -27.20
N GLY A 430 35.24 6.74 -27.50
CA GLY A 430 36.17 6.11 -28.43
C GLY A 430 35.81 6.31 -29.91
N GLU A 431 36.56 5.65 -30.78
CA GLU A 431 36.32 5.69 -32.23
C GLU A 431 34.91 5.18 -32.61
N PRO A 432 34.34 5.62 -33.75
CA PRO A 432 33.06 5.14 -34.23
C PRO A 432 33.02 3.61 -34.30
N LEU A 433 31.89 3.02 -33.89
CA LEU A 433 31.72 1.57 -33.96
C LEU A 433 31.98 1.09 -35.40
N PRO A 434 32.81 0.04 -35.61
CA PRO A 434 33.01 -0.53 -36.93
C PRO A 434 31.66 -0.98 -37.52
N GLU A 435 31.53 -0.96 -38.84
CA GLU A 435 30.30 -1.42 -39.48
C GLU A 435 30.00 -2.86 -39.02
N PRO A 436 28.79 -3.14 -38.51
CA PRO A 436 28.45 -4.46 -38.01
C PRO A 436 28.60 -5.51 -39.12
N SER A 437 29.40 -6.55 -38.88
CA SER A 437 29.57 -7.64 -39.83
C SER A 437 28.24 -8.35 -40.03
N ARG A 438 27.70 -8.30 -41.26
CA ARG A 438 26.49 -9.03 -41.64
C ARG A 438 26.88 -10.41 -42.11
N ASP A 439 26.14 -11.43 -41.68
CA ASP A 439 26.23 -12.76 -42.28
C ASP A 439 25.91 -12.64 -43.79
N PRO A 440 26.83 -13.04 -44.70
CA PRO A 440 26.65 -12.93 -46.14
C PRO A 440 25.44 -13.71 -46.68
N ASN A 441 24.92 -14.69 -45.92
CA ASN A 441 23.73 -15.45 -46.26
C ASN A 441 22.43 -14.82 -45.77
N THR A 442 22.47 -13.73 -45.00
CA THR A 442 21.27 -13.00 -44.59
C THR A 442 20.70 -12.27 -45.82
N PRO A 443 19.45 -12.55 -46.24
CA PRO A 443 18.81 -11.81 -47.31
C PRO A 443 18.84 -10.32 -46.96
N ARG A 444 19.31 -9.48 -47.89
CA ARG A 444 19.27 -8.02 -47.70
C ARG A 444 17.80 -7.58 -47.60
N GLY A 445 17.27 -7.54 -46.39
CA GLY A 445 16.07 -6.77 -46.09
C GLY A 445 16.31 -5.34 -46.57
N LYS A 446 15.29 -4.72 -47.20
CA LYS A 446 15.33 -3.29 -47.54
C LYS A 446 15.87 -2.56 -46.31
N ARG A 447 16.90 -1.72 -46.47
CA ARG A 447 17.34 -0.80 -45.39
C ARG A 447 16.06 -0.26 -44.77
N ALA A 448 15.89 -0.45 -43.46
CA ALA A 448 14.79 0.20 -42.75
C ALA A 448 14.83 1.64 -43.24
N ARG A 449 13.75 2.10 -43.90
CA ARG A 449 13.64 3.53 -44.20
C ARG A 449 13.92 4.19 -42.87
N GLU A 450 14.81 5.19 -42.89
CA GLU A 450 14.95 6.10 -41.76
C GLU A 450 13.53 6.40 -41.30
N THR A 451 13.15 5.93 -40.11
CA THR A 451 11.79 6.09 -39.62
C THR A 451 11.69 7.57 -39.30
N ASP A 452 11.38 8.36 -40.33
CA ASP A 452 11.12 9.78 -40.22
C ASP A 452 9.87 9.85 -39.35
N LEU A 453 10.07 10.01 -38.04
CA LEU A 453 9.03 10.26 -37.03
C LEU A 453 8.45 11.66 -37.29
N ARG A 454 7.91 11.87 -38.50
CA ARG A 454 7.12 13.01 -38.90
C ARG A 454 5.68 12.54 -38.89
N VAL A 455 5.07 12.59 -37.71
CA VAL A 455 3.64 12.36 -37.57
C VAL A 455 2.91 13.43 -38.39
N VAL A 456 2.19 13.01 -39.41
CA VAL A 456 1.39 13.89 -40.26
C VAL A 456 0.17 14.36 -39.45
N ASP A 457 0.01 15.67 -39.27
CA ASP A 457 -1.18 16.25 -38.62
C ASP A 457 -2.44 15.84 -39.40
N PRO A 458 -3.36 15.03 -38.82
CA PRO A 458 -4.54 14.55 -39.53
C PRO A 458 -5.50 15.68 -39.95
N ARG A 459 -5.40 16.87 -39.35
CA ARG A 459 -6.17 18.06 -39.76
C ARG A 459 -5.63 18.73 -41.02
N LYS A 460 -4.43 18.35 -41.48
CA LYS A 460 -3.82 18.87 -42.72
C LYS A 460 -4.17 18.04 -43.95
N ARG A 461 -5.00 16.99 -43.83
CA ARG A 461 -5.55 16.34 -45.03
C ARG A 461 -6.52 17.32 -45.69
N ARG A 462 -6.09 17.86 -46.84
CA ARG A 462 -6.75 18.89 -47.64
C ARG A 462 -8.26 18.64 -47.70
N THR A 463 -8.99 19.69 -47.37
CA THR A 463 -10.30 20.04 -47.92
C THR A 463 -10.28 19.82 -49.44
N ALA A 464 -10.73 18.65 -49.89
CA ALA A 464 -11.30 18.50 -51.21
C ALA A 464 -12.79 18.34 -50.97
N ALA A 465 -13.51 19.44 -51.18
CA ALA A 465 -14.95 19.41 -51.30
C ALA A 465 -15.32 18.45 -52.44
N ASN A 466 -16.24 17.53 -52.16
CA ASN A 466 -17.20 17.11 -53.16
C ASN A 466 -18.53 16.77 -52.45
N PRO A 467 -19.65 17.39 -52.82
CA PRO A 467 -20.95 17.13 -52.22
C PRO A 467 -21.59 15.93 -52.93
N GLY A 468 -22.12 14.96 -52.18
CA GLY A 468 -22.99 13.95 -52.76
C GLY A 468 -23.12 12.65 -51.96
N GLY A 469 -24.33 12.39 -51.48
CA GLY A 469 -24.92 11.05 -51.54
C GLY A 469 -24.82 10.15 -50.31
N HIS A 470 -25.93 10.11 -49.55
CA HIS A 470 -26.60 8.95 -48.93
C HIS A 470 -25.81 7.81 -48.24
N GLY A 471 -26.30 7.43 -47.05
CA GLY A 471 -26.50 6.02 -46.70
C GLY A 471 -26.16 5.63 -45.26
N ASN A 472 -27.18 5.23 -44.51
CA ASN A 472 -27.13 4.59 -43.19
C ASN A 472 -26.16 3.40 -43.12
N HIS A 473 -25.47 3.22 -41.99
CA HIS A 473 -25.56 2.06 -41.10
C HIS A 473 -24.85 2.31 -39.77
#